data_AF-V6F5N7-F1
#
_entry.id   AF-V6F5N7-F1
#
_cell.length_a   1.000
_cell.length_b   1.000
_cell.length_c   1.000
_cell.angle_alpha   90.00
_cell.angle_beta   90.00
_cell.angle_gamma   90.00
#
_symmetry.space_group_name_H-M   'P 1'
#
loop_
_entity.id
_entity.type
_entity.pdbx_description
1 polymer ?
#
loop_
_entity_poly.entity_id
_entity_poly.type
_entity_poly.pdbx_seq_one_letter_code
_entity_poly.pdbx_strand_id
1 'polypeptide(L)'
;MSTPSKHLIISEETRLILDEIQALRKEVAALREESHGVVLDIRDMVAEIHAMEKVEKAVEAGLAQVEESLEQAMGESQPSMITCEACGSDVERHEAESEFLLICKACGHTAFANRRVTPDRRLLADRRKQGQSIGEEMPEIEPAAPPDWTQH
;
A
#
# COMPACT_ATOMS: atom_id res chain seq x y z
N MET A 1 14.32 -82.77 20.79
CA MET A 1 15.70 -82.31 20.50
C MET A 1 15.65 -80.81 20.36
N SER A 2 16.11 -80.05 21.37
CA SER A 2 16.10 -78.59 21.36
C SER A 2 17.44 -78.07 20.85
N THR A 3 17.43 -77.27 19.79
CA THR A 3 18.62 -76.60 19.27
C THR A 3 19.00 -75.43 20.19
N PRO A 4 20.29 -75.23 20.50
CA PRO A 4 20.73 -74.10 21.30
C PRO A 4 20.56 -72.81 20.50
N SER A 5 19.79 -71.88 21.06
CA SER A 5 19.58 -70.54 20.54
C SER A 5 20.92 -69.78 20.57
N LYS A 6 21.42 -69.38 19.40
CA LYS A 6 22.63 -68.56 19.28
C LYS A 6 22.29 -67.14 19.73
N HIS A 7 22.51 -66.84 21.00
CA HIS A 7 22.51 -65.47 21.49
C HIS A 7 23.66 -64.71 20.81
N LEU A 8 23.32 -63.87 19.83
CA LEU A 8 24.21 -62.88 19.26
C LEU A 8 24.58 -61.89 20.37
N ILE A 9 25.82 -61.96 20.83
CA ILE A 9 26.38 -60.95 21.73
C ILE A 9 26.69 -59.73 20.86
N ILE A 10 25.82 -58.73 20.93
CA ILE A 10 26.01 -57.44 20.27
C ILE A 10 27.19 -56.74 20.96
N SER A 11 28.16 -56.26 20.19
CA SER A 11 29.29 -55.47 20.72
C SER A 11 28.77 -54.18 21.37
N GLU A 12 29.43 -53.72 22.43
CA GLU A 12 29.09 -52.47 23.13
C GLU A 12 29.05 -51.27 22.17
N GLU A 13 29.97 -51.22 21.21
CA GLU A 13 30.03 -50.23 20.14
C GLU A 13 28.76 -50.24 19.28
N THR A 14 28.24 -51.43 18.96
CA THR A 14 27.01 -51.57 18.17
C THR A 14 25.80 -51.08 18.96
N ARG A 15 25.76 -51.28 20.29
CA ARG A 15 24.69 -50.73 21.14
C ARG A 15 24.73 -49.21 21.14
N LEU A 16 25.90 -48.60 21.32
CA LEU A 16 26.07 -47.14 21.29
C LEU A 16 25.62 -46.54 19.96
N ILE A 17 25.97 -47.18 18.83
CA ILE A 17 25.54 -46.74 17.51
C ILE A 17 24.01 -46.80 17.37
N LEU A 18 23.37 -47.85 17.88
CA LEU A 18 21.91 -47.98 17.83
C LEU A 18 21.21 -46.90 18.67
N ASP A 19 21.75 -46.60 19.86
CA ASP A 19 21.23 -45.55 20.73
C ASP A 19 21.35 -44.17 20.06
N GLU A 20 22.49 -43.87 19.43
CA GLU A 20 22.71 -42.62 18.69
C GLU A 20 21.77 -42.50 17.48
N ILE A 21 21.60 -43.57 16.70
CA ILE A 21 20.62 -43.60 15.60
C ILE A 21 19.21 -43.34 16.12
N GLN A 22 18.86 -43.87 17.29
CA GLN A 22 17.55 -43.63 17.90
C GLN A 22 17.41 -42.18 18.38
N ALA A 23 18.46 -41.57 18.92
CA ALA A 23 18.49 -40.16 19.30
C ALA A 23 18.30 -39.26 18.08
N LEU A 24 19.10 -39.45 17.02
CA LEU A 24 18.99 -38.70 15.77
C LEU A 24 17.60 -38.82 15.13
N ARG A 25 16.97 -40.00 15.18
CA ARG A 25 15.60 -40.18 14.68
C ARG A 25 14.57 -39.34 15.45
N LYS A 26 14.74 -39.19 16.76
CA LYS A 26 13.87 -38.34 17.58
C LYS A 26 14.09 -36.87 17.26
N GLU A 27 15.34 -36.45 17.09
CA GLU A 27 15.69 -35.08 16.72
C GLU A 27 15.11 -34.71 15.33
N VAL A 28 15.27 -35.59 14.34
CA VAL A 28 14.69 -35.38 13.00
C VAL A 28 13.16 -35.31 13.07
N ALA A 29 12.51 -36.13 13.90
CA ALA A 29 11.07 -36.06 14.10
C ALA A 29 10.65 -34.72 14.73
N ALA A 30 11.37 -34.24 15.74
CA ALA A 30 11.12 -32.95 16.37
C ALA A 30 11.32 -31.78 15.40
N LEU A 31 12.43 -31.77 14.65
CA LEU A 31 12.70 -30.75 13.63
C LEU A 31 11.64 -30.72 12.54
N ARG A 32 11.10 -31.89 12.16
CA ARG A 32 10.01 -31.96 11.18
C ARG A 32 8.72 -31.34 11.72
N GLU A 33 8.40 -31.57 12.99
CA GLU A 33 7.24 -30.98 13.64
C GLU A 33 7.40 -29.45 13.76
N GLU A 34 8.56 -28.98 14.17
CA GLU A 34 8.90 -27.55 14.24
C GLU A 34 8.82 -26.89 12.86
N SER A 35 9.44 -27.51 11.84
CA SER A 35 9.40 -27.00 10.46
C SER A 35 7.97 -26.93 9.92
N HIS A 36 7.12 -27.91 10.26
CA HIS A 36 5.71 -27.87 9.91
C HIS A 36 4.99 -26.71 10.60
N GLY A 37 5.28 -26.44 11.87
CA GLY A 37 4.79 -25.27 12.59
C GLY A 37 5.14 -23.96 11.89
N VAL A 38 6.43 -23.77 11.55
CA VAL A 38 6.91 -22.58 10.85
C VAL A 38 6.22 -22.39 9.49
N VAL A 39 5.96 -23.46 8.74
CA VAL A 39 5.24 -23.38 7.46
C VAL A 39 3.79 -22.90 7.64
N LEU A 40 3.12 -23.32 8.73
CA LEU A 40 1.79 -22.84 9.05
C LEU A 40 1.82 -21.34 9.42
N ASP A 41 2.78 -20.93 10.24
CA ASP A 41 2.93 -19.52 10.61
C ASP A 41 3.19 -18.64 9.38
N ILE A 42 4.05 -19.09 8.45
CA ILE A 42 4.28 -18.39 7.17
C ILE A 42 2.99 -18.27 6.36
N ARG A 43 2.20 -19.33 6.31
CA ARG A 43 0.93 -19.34 5.57
C ARG A 43 -0.06 -18.33 6.18
N ASP A 44 -0.13 -18.25 7.50
CA ASP A 44 -1.01 -17.32 8.20
C ASP A 44 -0.55 -15.86 7.98
N MET A 45 0.76 -15.59 8.06
CA MET A 45 1.32 -14.27 7.72
C MET A 45 1.01 -13.86 6.28
N VAL A 46 1.12 -14.78 5.30
CA VAL A 46 0.76 -14.49 3.90
C VAL A 46 -0.74 -14.18 3.75
N ALA A 47 -1.60 -14.88 4.48
CA ALA A 47 -3.03 -14.60 4.48
C ALA A 47 -3.34 -13.20 5.06
N GLU A 48 -2.63 -12.80 6.12
CA GLU A 48 -2.74 -11.47 6.72
C GLU A 48 -2.28 -10.37 5.75
N ILE A 49 -1.15 -10.55 5.07
CA ILE A 49 -0.65 -9.61 4.05
C ILE A 49 -1.71 -9.37 2.97
N HIS A 50 -2.30 -10.44 2.40
CA HIS A 50 -3.36 -10.29 1.40
C HIS A 50 -4.63 -9.62 1.96
N ALA A 51 -4.92 -9.77 3.25
CA ALA A 51 -6.03 -9.05 3.87
C ALA A 51 -5.70 -7.56 4.00
N MET A 52 -4.48 -7.21 4.39
CA MET A 52 -4.00 -5.82 4.45
C MET A 52 -4.01 -5.14 3.08
N GLU A 53 -3.56 -5.81 2.01
CA GLU A 53 -3.61 -5.28 0.64
C GLU A 53 -5.04 -4.92 0.20
N LYS A 54 -6.04 -5.67 0.64
CA LYS A 54 -7.45 -5.35 0.35
C LYS A 54 -7.90 -4.10 1.10
N VAL A 55 -7.47 -3.94 2.34
CA VAL A 55 -7.76 -2.73 3.13
C VAL A 55 -7.08 -1.51 2.51
N GLU A 56 -5.83 -1.65 2.11
CA GLU A 56 -5.07 -0.59 1.42
C GLU A 56 -5.80 -0.12 0.15
N LYS A 57 -6.18 -1.04 -0.74
CA LYS A 57 -6.96 -0.71 -1.95
C LYS A 57 -8.29 -0.02 -1.64
N ALA A 58 -8.96 -0.42 -0.56
CA ALA A 58 -10.19 0.23 -0.12
C ALA A 58 -9.95 1.65 0.38
N VAL A 59 -8.84 1.88 1.10
CA VAL A 59 -8.42 3.22 1.54
C VAL A 59 -8.07 4.09 0.35
N GLU A 60 -7.29 3.60 -0.61
CA GLU A 60 -6.93 4.32 -1.83
C GLU A 60 -8.18 4.74 -2.62
N ALA A 61 -9.13 3.82 -2.81
CA ALA A 61 -10.40 4.13 -3.46
C ALA A 61 -11.21 5.17 -2.67
N GLY A 62 -11.22 5.08 -1.33
CA GLY A 62 -11.87 6.06 -0.46
C GLY A 62 -11.24 7.45 -0.55
N LEU A 63 -9.90 7.53 -0.63
CA LEU A 63 -9.19 8.80 -0.81
C LEU A 63 -9.47 9.42 -2.17
N ALA A 64 -9.48 8.61 -3.24
CA ALA A 64 -9.85 9.09 -4.57
C ALA A 64 -11.28 9.65 -4.61
N GLN A 65 -12.23 9.00 -3.92
CA GLN A 65 -13.59 9.51 -3.80
C GLN A 65 -13.67 10.83 -3.02
N VAL A 66 -12.89 10.97 -1.95
CA VAL A 66 -12.81 12.24 -1.19
C VAL A 66 -12.22 13.35 -2.03
N GLU A 67 -11.17 13.06 -2.81
CA GLU A 67 -10.58 14.01 -3.76
C GLU A 67 -11.62 14.49 -4.78
N GLU A 68 -12.34 13.57 -5.43
CA GLU A 68 -13.41 13.91 -6.38
C GLU A 68 -14.52 14.73 -5.72
N SER A 69 -14.95 14.34 -4.51
CA SER A 69 -15.98 15.07 -3.76
C SER A 69 -15.54 16.49 -3.42
N LEU A 70 -14.26 16.67 -3.09
CA LEU A 70 -13.68 17.98 -2.81
C LEU A 70 -13.62 18.83 -4.09
N GLU A 71 -13.22 18.25 -5.22
CA GLU A 71 -13.21 18.94 -6.51
C GLU A 71 -14.62 19.40 -6.92
N GLN A 72 -15.63 18.55 -6.74
CA GLN A 72 -17.03 18.89 -7.01
C GLN A 72 -17.50 20.02 -6.08
N ALA A 73 -17.29 19.90 -4.77
CA ALA A 73 -17.69 20.93 -3.80
C ALA A 73 -17.01 22.28 -4.05
N MET A 74 -15.73 22.25 -4.44
CA MET A 74 -14.98 23.46 -4.80
C MET A 74 -15.38 24.03 -6.16
N GLY A 75 -15.80 23.19 -7.11
CA GLY A 75 -16.27 23.61 -8.43
C GLY A 75 -17.64 24.28 -8.39
N GLU A 76 -18.54 23.79 -7.52
CA GLU A 76 -19.90 24.32 -7.37
C GLU A 76 -19.96 25.62 -6.55
N SER A 77 -18.99 25.85 -5.67
CA SER A 77 -19.03 26.95 -4.68
C SER A 77 -18.23 28.19 -5.07
N GLN A 78 -17.87 28.38 -6.35
CA GLN A 78 -17.20 29.62 -6.76
C GLN A 78 -18.21 30.75 -6.99
N PRO A 79 -18.20 31.81 -6.15
CA PRO A 79 -19.07 32.94 -6.39
C PRO A 79 -18.75 33.57 -7.73
N SER A 80 -19.79 33.77 -8.54
CA SER A 80 -19.68 34.47 -9.82
C SER A 80 -18.98 35.82 -9.60
N MET A 81 -17.82 36.01 -10.23
CA MET A 81 -17.09 37.29 -10.13
C MET A 81 -17.73 38.40 -10.98
N ILE A 82 -18.85 38.12 -11.64
CA ILE A 82 -19.51 39.03 -12.59
C ILE A 82 -20.90 39.42 -12.08
N THR A 83 -21.62 38.48 -11.47
CA THR A 83 -23.01 38.66 -11.03
C THR A 83 -23.21 38.24 -9.57
N CYS A 84 -24.05 38.97 -8.85
CA CYS A 84 -24.42 38.66 -7.47
C CYS A 84 -25.36 37.44 -7.44
N GLU A 85 -25.06 36.46 -6.59
CA GLU A 85 -25.89 35.25 -6.45
C GLU A 85 -27.28 35.53 -5.85
N ALA A 86 -27.41 36.58 -5.04
CA ALA A 86 -28.67 36.92 -4.38
C ALA A 86 -29.70 37.59 -5.32
N CYS A 87 -29.25 38.41 -6.28
CA CYS A 87 -30.15 39.21 -7.12
C CYS A 87 -29.78 39.26 -8.61
N GLY A 88 -28.72 38.58 -9.03
CA GLY A 88 -28.28 38.49 -10.42
C GLY A 88 -27.63 39.75 -11.01
N SER A 89 -27.49 40.83 -10.25
CA SER A 89 -26.94 42.12 -10.74
C SER A 89 -25.41 42.15 -10.72
N ASP A 90 -24.81 43.10 -11.44
CA ASP A 90 -23.35 43.27 -11.50
C ASP A 90 -22.73 43.50 -10.11
N VAL A 91 -21.54 42.93 -9.91
CA VAL A 91 -20.71 43.10 -8.70
C VAL A 91 -19.47 43.95 -8.98
N GLU A 92 -19.17 44.90 -8.09
CA GLU A 92 -17.91 45.65 -8.08
C GLU A 92 -16.83 44.85 -7.36
N ARG A 93 -15.60 44.92 -7.88
CA ARG A 93 -14.43 44.26 -7.31
C ARG A 93 -13.54 45.29 -6.64
N HIS A 94 -13.26 45.07 -5.36
CA HIS A 94 -12.32 45.88 -4.60
C HIS A 94 -11.14 45.01 -4.19
N GLU A 95 -9.91 45.53 -4.37
CA GLU A 95 -8.71 44.82 -3.95
C GLU A 95 -8.58 44.85 -2.43
N ALA A 96 -8.38 43.68 -1.81
CA ALA A 96 -7.95 43.52 -0.43
C ALA A 96 -6.58 42.83 -0.40
N GLU A 97 -5.89 42.86 0.75
CA GLU A 97 -4.49 42.42 0.87
C GLU A 97 -4.21 41.00 0.34
N SER A 98 -5.19 40.08 0.47
CA SER A 98 -5.05 38.68 0.02
C SER A 98 -6.18 38.17 -0.90
N GLU A 99 -7.25 38.96 -1.07
CA GLU A 99 -8.51 38.53 -1.70
C GLU A 99 -9.17 39.71 -2.44
N PHE A 100 -10.27 39.45 -3.15
CA PHE A 100 -11.13 40.49 -3.70
C PHE A 100 -12.41 40.57 -2.89
N LEU A 101 -12.80 41.77 -2.47
CA LEU A 101 -14.13 42.02 -1.94
C LEU A 101 -15.07 42.31 -3.11
N LEU A 102 -16.09 41.47 -3.28
CA LEU A 102 -17.17 41.64 -4.24
C LEU A 102 -18.34 42.35 -3.54
N ILE A 103 -18.84 43.44 -4.13
CA ILE A 103 -19.99 44.19 -3.60
C ILE A 103 -21.05 44.30 -4.70
N CYS A 104 -22.26 43.80 -4.45
CA CYS A 104 -23.36 43.93 -5.40
C CYS A 104 -23.89 45.36 -5.43
N LYS A 105 -23.98 45.95 -6.64
CA LYS A 105 -24.49 47.32 -6.83
C LYS A 105 -25.96 47.47 -6.44
N ALA A 106 -26.76 46.42 -6.60
CA ALA A 106 -28.20 46.49 -6.45
C ALA A 106 -28.66 46.22 -5.01
N CYS A 107 -28.19 45.13 -4.39
CA CYS A 107 -28.65 44.72 -3.06
C CYS A 107 -27.62 44.98 -1.96
N GLY A 108 -26.40 45.42 -2.29
CA GLY A 108 -25.32 45.65 -1.32
C GLY A 108 -24.73 44.38 -0.73
N HIS A 109 -25.10 43.19 -1.22
CA HIS A 109 -24.54 41.93 -0.73
C HIS A 109 -23.03 41.88 -0.99
N THR A 110 -22.28 41.47 0.03
CA THR A 110 -20.82 41.40 -0.02
C THR A 110 -20.34 39.96 0.10
N ALA A 111 -19.32 39.61 -0.69
CA ALA A 111 -18.68 38.30 -0.65
C ALA A 111 -17.18 38.45 -0.86
N PHE A 112 -16.38 37.59 -0.25
CA PHE A 112 -14.94 37.53 -0.50
C PHE A 112 -14.63 36.47 -1.55
N ALA A 113 -13.85 36.85 -2.57
CA ALA A 113 -13.35 35.94 -3.59
C ALA A 113 -11.83 35.80 -3.46
N ASN A 114 -11.36 34.58 -3.20
CA ASN A 114 -9.96 34.33 -2.93
C ASN A 114 -9.11 34.37 -4.21
N ARG A 115 -8.00 35.14 -4.19
CA ARG A 115 -7.07 35.30 -5.34
C ARG A 115 -6.51 33.97 -5.82
N ARG A 116 -6.37 32.97 -4.94
CA ARG A 116 -5.67 31.71 -5.23
C ARG A 116 -6.48 30.72 -6.07
N VAL A 117 -7.79 30.92 -6.19
CA VAL A 117 -8.70 29.98 -6.89
C VAL A 117 -9.03 30.46 -8.31
N THR A 118 -8.33 31.48 -8.81
CA THR A 118 -8.46 31.89 -10.22
C THR A 118 -7.97 30.76 -11.13
N PRO A 119 -8.81 30.25 -12.05
CA PRO A 119 -8.50 29.09 -12.90
C PRO A 119 -7.31 29.31 -13.83
N ASP A 120 -6.87 30.57 -14.03
CA ASP A 120 -5.72 30.92 -14.87
C ASP A 120 -4.40 30.28 -14.43
N ARG A 121 -4.22 29.94 -13.14
CA ARG A 121 -3.03 29.22 -12.69
C ARG A 121 -3.06 27.72 -12.94
N ARG A 122 -4.24 27.08 -13.02
CA ARG A 122 -4.32 25.62 -13.27
C ARG A 122 -3.82 25.28 -14.68
N LEU A 123 -4.11 26.12 -15.68
CA LEU A 123 -3.61 25.95 -17.05
C LEU A 123 -2.07 25.98 -17.16
N LEU A 124 -1.37 26.69 -16.26
CA LEU A 124 0.09 26.72 -16.21
C LEU A 124 0.69 25.50 -15.47
N ALA A 125 -0.05 24.88 -14.55
CA ALA A 125 0.39 23.70 -13.81
C ALA A 125 0.27 22.41 -14.65
N ASP A 126 -0.79 22.26 -15.44
CA ASP A 126 -0.95 21.11 -16.35
C ASP A 126 0.14 21.07 -17.43
N ARG A 127 0.62 22.24 -17.87
CA ARG A 127 1.73 22.32 -18.82
C ARG A 127 3.07 21.83 -18.26
N ARG A 128 3.23 21.79 -16.92
CA ARG A 128 4.42 21.20 -16.28
C ARG A 128 4.30 19.69 -16.12
N LYS A 129 3.10 19.15 -15.92
CA LYS A 129 2.88 17.69 -15.83
C LYS A 129 3.12 16.97 -17.16
N GLN A 130 2.93 17.64 -18.31
CA GLN A 130 3.23 17.06 -19.64
C GLN A 130 4.71 17.17 -20.07
N GLY A 131 5.56 17.92 -19.35
CA GLY A 131 6.93 18.22 -19.79
C GLY A 131 8.05 17.59 -18.96
N GLN A 132 7.75 16.78 -17.94
CA GLN A 132 8.74 16.32 -16.97
C GLN A 132 8.57 14.85 -16.59
N SER A 133 8.33 13.99 -17.59
CA SER A 133 8.68 12.57 -17.51
C SER A 133 10.05 12.38 -18.19
N ILE A 134 11.11 12.94 -17.59
CA ILE A 134 12.45 12.41 -17.86
C ILE A 134 12.45 11.08 -17.12
N GLY A 135 12.25 10.01 -17.89
CA GLY A 135 12.43 8.65 -17.39
C GLY A 135 13.87 8.48 -16.96
N GLU A 136 14.11 8.52 -15.66
CA GLU A 136 15.14 7.66 -15.08
C GLU A 136 14.58 6.24 -15.16
N GLU A 137 14.96 5.59 -16.26
CA GLU A 137 14.78 4.16 -16.48
C GLU A 137 15.46 3.43 -15.32
N MET A 138 14.64 3.02 -14.35
CA MET A 138 15.08 2.21 -13.23
C MET A 138 15.53 0.86 -13.81
N PRO A 139 16.79 0.43 -13.61
CA PRO A 139 17.26 -0.81 -14.18
C PRO A 139 16.39 -1.95 -13.66
N GLU A 140 15.81 -2.70 -14.60
CA GLU A 140 15.04 -3.90 -14.36
C GLU A 140 15.97 -4.91 -13.67
N ILE A 141 15.77 -5.10 -12.37
CA ILE A 141 16.46 -6.15 -11.61
C ILE A 141 15.80 -7.46 -12.04
N GLU A 142 16.44 -8.17 -12.97
CA GLU A 142 16.05 -9.54 -13.30
C GLU A 142 16.05 -10.39 -12.02
N PRO A 143 14.95 -11.08 -11.68
CA PRO A 143 14.93 -11.98 -10.54
C PRO A 143 15.96 -13.09 -10.78
N ALA A 144 16.95 -13.15 -9.90
CA ALA A 144 17.96 -14.21 -9.91
C ALA A 144 17.27 -15.57 -9.96
N ALA A 145 17.70 -16.42 -10.90
CA ALA A 145 17.17 -17.76 -11.04
C ALA A 145 17.22 -18.50 -9.69
N PRO A 146 16.14 -19.21 -9.31
CA PRO A 146 16.11 -19.94 -8.05
C PRO A 146 17.27 -20.95 -8.02
N PRO A 147 17.99 -21.06 -6.88
CA PRO A 147 19.09 -22.03 -6.75
C PRO A 147 18.58 -23.44 -7.06
N ASP A 148 19.31 -24.15 -7.93
CA ASP A 148 19.02 -25.53 -8.29
C ASP A 148 19.48 -26.46 -7.17
N TRP A 149 18.54 -26.84 -6.30
CA TRP A 149 18.78 -27.75 -5.18
C TRP A 149 18.92 -29.22 -5.60
N THR A 150 18.89 -29.55 -6.91
CA THR A 150 18.91 -30.95 -7.39
C THR A 150 20.31 -31.49 -7.69
N GLN A 151 21.37 -30.70 -7.49
CA GLN A 151 22.76 -31.15 -7.60
C GLN A 151 23.36 -31.48 -6.22
N HIS A 152 22.92 -32.57 -5.60
CA HIS A 152 23.69 -33.28 -4.56
C HIS A 152 23.44 -34.78 -4.61
#